data_AF-A0A522LV16-F1
#
_entry.id   AF-A0A522LV16-F1
#
_cell.length_a   1.000
_cell.length_b   1.000
_cell.length_c   1.000
_cell.angle_alpha   90.00
_cell.angle_beta   90.00
_cell.angle_gamma   90.00
#
_symmetry.space_group_name_H-M   'P 1'
#
loop_
_entity.id
_entity.type
_entity.pdbx_description
1 polymer ?
#
loop_
_entity_poly.entity_id
_entity_poly.type
_entity_poly.pdbx_seq_one_letter_code
_entity_poly.pdbx_strand_id
1 'polypeptide(L)'
;MVREPLFLPAIPAIGSISGRLALLLGILPVVAVAQAETGKTLFESRCARCHDGPASLKTEPDRVAALLRAGTVRQHRFTLSGTQLSAIAEYLRTARSRP
;
A
#
# COMPACT_ATOMS: atom_id res chain seq x y z
N MET A 1 -9.82 -27.43 27.10
CA MET A 1 -9.39 -27.98 25.79
C MET A 1 -10.64 -28.25 24.96
N VAL A 2 -11.10 -27.27 24.20
CA VAL A 2 -12.26 -27.43 23.32
C VAL A 2 -11.73 -27.33 21.89
N ARG A 3 -11.88 -28.40 21.12
CA ARG A 3 -11.43 -28.53 19.73
C ARG A 3 -12.53 -27.96 18.85
N GLU A 4 -12.27 -26.85 18.17
CA GLU A 4 -13.19 -26.32 17.15
C GLU A 4 -13.26 -27.25 15.93
N PRO A 5 -14.45 -27.52 15.39
CA PRO A 5 -14.60 -28.26 14.15
C PRO A 5 -14.22 -27.36 12.97
N LEU A 6 -13.26 -27.84 12.18
CA LEU A 6 -12.89 -27.29 10.87
C LEU A 6 -14.11 -27.33 9.93
N PHE A 7 -14.82 -26.21 9.85
CA PHE A 7 -15.76 -25.93 8.77
C PHE A 7 -14.94 -25.63 7.50
N LEU A 8 -14.76 -26.64 6.65
CA LEU A 8 -14.30 -26.44 5.28
C LEU A 8 -15.43 -25.81 4.46
N PRO A 9 -15.22 -24.65 3.82
CA PRO A 9 -16.14 -24.17 2.79
C PRO A 9 -15.99 -25.04 1.53
N ALA A 10 -17.13 -25.53 1.04
CA ALA A 10 -17.24 -26.24 -0.23
C ALA A 10 -16.74 -25.36 -1.39
N ILE A 11 -15.76 -25.87 -2.13
CA ILE A 11 -15.24 -25.23 -3.34
C ILE A 11 -16.23 -25.51 -4.48
N PRO A 12 -16.83 -24.50 -5.13
CA PRO A 12 -17.69 -24.75 -6.27
C PRO A 12 -16.84 -25.25 -7.45
N ALA A 13 -17.32 -26.32 -8.10
CA ALA A 13 -16.76 -26.86 -9.33
C ALA A 13 -16.78 -25.79 -10.42
N ILE A 14 -15.59 -25.28 -10.78
CA ILE A 14 -15.42 -24.24 -11.79
C ILE A 14 -15.41 -24.94 -13.15
N GLY A 15 -16.55 -24.87 -13.84
CA GLY A 15 -16.68 -25.34 -15.22
C GLY A 15 -15.70 -24.62 -16.15
N SER A 16 -15.16 -25.39 -17.10
CA SER A 16 -14.24 -24.97 -18.15
C SER A 16 -14.75 -23.75 -18.91
N ILE A 17 -14.18 -22.58 -18.62
CA ILE A 17 -14.28 -21.40 -19.47
C ILE A 17 -12.84 -20.98 -19.79
N SER A 18 -12.43 -21.34 -21.00
CA SER A 18 -11.27 -20.86 -21.77
C SER A 18 -10.33 -19.92 -21.00
N GLY A 19 -9.36 -20.56 -20.36
CA GLY A 19 -8.44 -19.95 -19.42
C GLY A 19 -7.46 -18.97 -20.06
N ARG A 20 -7.28 -17.84 -19.36
CA ARG A 20 -6.01 -17.13 -19.06
C ARG A 20 -6.20 -15.62 -18.87
N LEU A 21 -7.30 -15.04 -19.34
CA LEU A 21 -7.46 -13.58 -19.34
C LEU A 21 -8.27 -12.99 -18.17
N ALA A 22 -9.19 -13.76 -17.58
CA ALA A 22 -10.08 -13.25 -16.53
C ALA A 22 -9.47 -13.24 -15.10
N LEU A 23 -8.36 -13.94 -14.86
CA LEU A 23 -7.75 -14.01 -13.52
C LEU A 23 -6.98 -12.73 -13.14
N LEU A 24 -6.58 -11.91 -14.12
CA LEU A 24 -5.82 -10.69 -13.85
C LEU A 24 -6.69 -9.50 -13.39
N LEU A 25 -8.01 -9.51 -13.63
CA LEU A 25 -8.88 -8.37 -13.31
C LEU A 25 -9.35 -8.31 -11.85
N GLY A 26 -9.33 -9.43 -11.11
CA GLY A 26 -9.82 -9.48 -9.72
C GLY A 26 -8.78 -9.12 -8.65
N ILE A 27 -7.48 -9.14 -8.98
CA ILE A 27 -6.38 -9.08 -7.98
C ILE A 27 -5.83 -7.66 -7.82
N LEU A 28 -5.98 -6.79 -8.82
CA LEU A 28 -5.47 -5.41 -8.80
C LEU A 28 -5.94 -4.57 -7.58
N PRO A 29 -7.24 -4.51 -7.23
CA PRO A 29 -7.67 -3.63 -6.14
C PRO A 29 -7.17 -4.10 -4.78
N VAL A 30 -7.00 -5.41 -4.57
CA VAL A 30 -6.52 -5.98 -3.30
C VAL A 30 -5.08 -5.57 -3.02
N VAL A 31 -4.24 -5.57 -4.06
CA VAL A 31 -2.83 -5.19 -3.96
C VAL A 31 -2.66 -3.70 -3.62
N ALA A 32 -3.51 -2.82 -4.15
CA ALA A 32 -3.46 -1.39 -3.86
C ALA A 32 -3.83 -1.09 -2.39
N VAL A 33 -4.89 -1.72 -1.86
CA VAL A 33 -5.31 -1.54 -0.46
C VAL A 33 -4.23 -2.02 0.51
N ALA A 34 -3.64 -3.20 0.25
CA ALA A 34 -2.56 -3.72 1.08
C ALA A 34 -1.30 -2.82 1.05
N GLN A 35 -1.00 -2.21 -0.10
CA GLN A 35 0.08 -1.23 -0.22
C GLN A 35 -0.23 0.07 0.54
N ALA A 36 -1.48 0.57 0.48
CA ALA A 36 -1.89 1.76 1.21
C ALA A 36 -1.73 1.56 2.73
N GLU A 37 -2.13 0.40 3.26
CA GLU A 37 -1.98 0.12 4.70
C GLU A 37 -0.49 0.00 5.09
N THR A 38 0.31 -0.67 4.27
CA THR A 38 1.78 -0.72 4.46
C THR A 38 2.38 0.70 4.46
N GLY A 39 1.94 1.55 3.54
CA GLY A 39 2.36 2.95 3.43
C GLY A 39 1.98 3.77 4.64
N LYS A 40 0.79 3.54 5.20
CA LYS A 40 0.32 4.18 6.43
C LYS A 40 1.22 3.84 7.61
N THR A 41 1.50 2.56 7.85
CA THR A 41 2.40 2.12 8.94
C THR A 41 3.81 2.71 8.79
N LEU A 42 4.33 2.77 7.56
CA LEU A 42 5.63 3.41 7.29
C LEU A 42 5.59 4.92 7.57
N PHE A 43 4.51 5.59 7.16
CA PHE A 43 4.33 7.02 7.42
C PHE A 43 4.28 7.31 8.92
N GLU A 44 3.49 6.57 9.68
CA GLU A 44 3.36 6.74 11.14
C GLU A 44 4.70 6.51 11.86
N SER A 45 5.46 5.49 11.47
CA SER A 45 6.73 5.15 12.13
C SER A 45 7.91 6.07 11.77
N ARG A 46 7.92 6.62 10.55
CA ARG A 46 9.08 7.38 10.02
C ARG A 46 8.80 8.85 9.76
N CYS A 47 7.63 9.18 9.23
CA CYS A 47 7.30 10.51 8.72
C CYS A 47 6.55 11.37 9.75
N ALA A 48 5.62 10.76 10.50
CA ALA A 48 4.73 11.48 11.42
C ALA A 48 5.46 12.17 12.58
N ARG A 49 6.73 11.80 12.84
CA ARG A 49 7.59 12.47 13.83
C ARG A 49 7.87 13.95 13.50
N CYS A 50 7.81 14.32 12.23
CA CYS A 50 8.12 15.68 11.75
C CYS A 50 7.03 16.24 10.83
N HIS A 51 6.07 15.42 10.40
CA HIS A 51 5.00 15.80 9.51
C HIS A 51 3.67 15.54 10.18
N ASP A 52 2.83 16.57 10.30
CA ASP A 52 1.53 16.51 10.96
C ASP A 52 0.46 15.89 10.05
N GLY A 53 0.75 14.70 9.51
CA GLY A 53 -0.14 13.93 8.67
C GLY A 53 0.05 14.16 7.16
N PRO A 54 -0.59 13.32 6.32
CA PRO A 54 -0.39 13.29 4.88
C PRO A 54 -0.82 14.57 4.16
N ALA A 55 -1.82 15.29 4.70
CA ALA A 55 -2.29 16.57 4.15
C ALA A 55 -1.30 17.74 4.38
N SER A 56 -0.39 17.62 5.36
CA SER A 56 0.61 18.65 5.64
C SER A 56 1.76 18.69 4.62
N LEU A 57 1.90 17.65 3.81
CA LEU A 57 2.96 17.54 2.81
C LEU A 57 2.68 18.42 1.61
N LYS A 58 3.61 19.33 1.31
CA LYS A 58 3.57 20.17 0.09
C LYS A 58 3.91 19.42 -1.20
N THR A 59 4.53 18.24 -1.07
CA THR A 59 4.95 17.46 -2.24
C THR A 59 3.80 16.59 -2.70
N GLU A 60 3.51 16.62 -4.00
CA GLU A 60 2.49 15.74 -4.59
C GLU A 60 2.87 14.27 -4.44
N PRO A 61 1.90 13.36 -4.19
CA PRO A 61 2.18 11.98 -3.80
C PRO A 61 3.09 11.25 -4.79
N ASP A 62 2.87 11.47 -6.08
CA ASP A 62 3.63 10.83 -7.17
C ASP A 62 5.07 11.36 -7.29
N ARG A 63 5.36 12.52 -6.69
CA ARG A 63 6.70 13.12 -6.68
C ARG A 63 7.52 12.74 -5.45
N VAL A 64 6.88 12.28 -4.36
CA VAL A 64 7.55 11.93 -3.10
C VAL A 64 8.62 10.88 -3.31
N ALA A 65 8.30 9.82 -4.06
CA ALA A 65 9.24 8.73 -4.30
C ALA A 65 10.51 9.18 -5.05
N ALA A 66 10.37 10.10 -6.01
CA ALA A 66 11.52 10.67 -6.72
C ALA A 66 12.33 11.60 -5.81
N LEU A 67 11.67 12.47 -5.04
CA LEU A 67 12.30 13.40 -4.12
C LEU A 67 13.15 12.67 -3.06
N LEU A 68 12.60 11.63 -2.44
CA LEU A 68 13.30 10.88 -1.40
C LEU A 68 14.50 10.10 -1.96
N ARG A 69 14.40 9.57 -3.19
CA ARG A 69 15.54 8.91 -3.86
C ARG A 69 16.66 9.87 -4.22
N ALA A 70 16.32 11.12 -4.56
CA ALA A 70 17.32 12.14 -4.89
C ALA A 70 18.23 12.47 -3.70
N GLY A 71 17.81 12.15 -2.46
CA GLY A 71 18.64 12.34 -1.27
C GLY A 71 18.95 13.81 -0.95
N THR A 72 18.22 14.75 -1.54
CA THR A 72 18.46 16.19 -1.40
C THR A 72 17.93 16.75 -0.07
N VAL A 73 17.00 16.05 0.58
CA VAL A 73 16.42 16.48 1.87
C VAL A 73 17.29 15.99 3.03
N ARG A 74 18.05 16.91 3.62
CA ARG A 74 19.05 16.61 4.67
C ARG A 74 18.46 15.95 5.91
N GLN A 75 17.20 16.20 6.24
CA GLN A 75 16.49 15.62 7.38
C GLN A 75 16.09 14.15 7.12
N HIS A 76 16.02 13.74 5.84
CA HIS A 76 15.71 12.38 5.40
C HIS A 76 16.99 11.60 5.08
N ARG A 77 17.88 11.42 6.07
CA ARG A 77 19.10 10.59 5.91
C ARG A 77 18.86 9.09 6.09
N PHE A 78 17.60 8.66 6.02
CA PHE A 78 17.23 7.26 6.03
C PHE A 78 16.93 6.81 4.59
N THR A 79 17.21 5.54 4.31
CA THR A 79 16.94 4.95 3.00
C THR A 79 15.64 4.17 3.06
N LEU A 80 14.80 4.31 2.04
CA LEU A 80 13.61 3.50 1.83
C LEU A 80 13.78 2.70 0.54
N SER A 81 13.35 1.45 0.55
CA SER A 81 13.36 0.61 -0.66
C SER A 81 12.35 1.13 -1.70
N GLY A 82 12.49 0.66 -2.94
CA GLY A 82 11.52 1.00 -4.00
C GLY A 82 10.08 0.60 -3.66
N THR A 83 9.89 -0.53 -2.98
CA THR A 83 8.57 -1.01 -2.53
C THR A 83 8.01 -0.15 -1.40
N GLN A 84 8.84 0.24 -0.43
CA GLN A 84 8.44 1.15 0.64
C GLN A 84 8.04 2.52 0.10
N LEU A 85 8.79 3.05 -0.86
CA LEU A 85 8.46 4.33 -1.50
C LEU A 85 7.15 4.27 -2.27
N SER A 86 6.87 3.15 -2.95
CA SER A 86 5.61 2.95 -3.68
C SER A 86 4.42 2.84 -2.73
N ALA A 87 4.58 2.10 -1.63
CA ALA A 87 3.56 1.98 -0.59
C ALA A 87 3.24 3.36 0.05
N ILE A 88 4.25 4.17 0.36
CA ILE A 88 4.04 5.53 0.89
C ILE A 88 3.30 6.40 -0.13
N ALA A 89 3.69 6.38 -1.41
CA ALA A 89 2.99 7.15 -2.43
C ALA A 89 1.50 6.74 -2.57
N GLU A 90 1.22 5.43 -2.51
CA GLU A 90 -0.15 4.89 -2.49
C GLU A 90 -0.96 5.40 -1.29
N TYR A 91 -0.39 5.32 -0.10
CA TYR A 91 -1.00 5.85 1.11
C TYR A 91 -1.30 7.35 0.99
N LEU A 92 -0.35 8.15 0.50
CA LEU A 92 -0.55 9.60 0.36
C LEU A 92 -1.66 9.94 -0.65
N ARG A 93 -1.78 9.20 -1.75
CA ARG A 93 -2.88 9.38 -2.72
C ARG A 93 -4.23 9.10 -2.08
N THR A 94 -4.36 7.93 -1.46
CA THR A 94 -5.62 7.49 -0.83
C THR A 94 -6.02 8.41 0.33
N ALA A 95 -5.09 8.75 1.23
CA ALA A 95 -5.36 9.58 2.40
C ALA A 95 -5.70 11.04 2.05
N ARG A 96 -5.13 11.59 0.98
CA ARG A 96 -5.42 12.97 0.53
C ARG A 96 -6.66 13.07 -0.36
N SER A 97 -7.09 11.98 -0.97
CA SER A 97 -8.32 11.92 -1.77
C SER A 97 -9.60 11.80 -0.94
N ARG A 98 -9.49 11.52 0.36
CA ARG A 98 -10.63 11.42 1.27
C ARG A 98 -10.96 12.83 1.79
N PRO A 99 -12.19 13.34 1.59
CA PRO A 99 -12.58 14.69 1.99
C PRO A 99 -12.58 14.89 3.51
#